data_AF-A0A180FSF6-F1
#
_entry.id   AF-A0A180FSF6-F1
#
_cell.length_a   1.000
_cell.length_b   1.000
_cell.length_c   1.000
_cell.angle_alpha   90.00
_cell.angle_beta   90.00
_cell.angle_gamma   90.00
#
_symmetry.space_group_name_H-M   'P 1'
#
loop_
_entity.id
_entity.type
_entity.pdbx_description
1 polymer ?
#
loop_
_entity_poly.entity_id
_entity_poly.type
_entity_poly.pdbx_seq_one_letter_code
_entity_poly.pdbx_strand_id
1 'polypeptide(L)'
;MDDCLACVVLDFGGRPWLEWQAVFSRERIGDVPTEMFFHFFKSLSDAALMNLHVRAEGGNEHHKIEGIFKALARALRMAVRRDIYRYELPTTKGTL
;
A
#
# COMPACT_ATOMS: atom_id res chain seq x y z
N MET A 1 11.34 -4.01 8.66
CA MET A 1 12.63 -3.31 8.65
C MET A 1 13.03 -3.20 10.10
N ASP A 2 14.09 -3.85 10.50
CA ASP A 2 14.53 -3.92 11.91
C ASP A 2 13.37 -4.20 12.88
N ASP A 3 13.01 -3.23 13.73
CA ASP A 3 11.91 -3.33 14.72
C ASP A 3 10.50 -3.23 14.12
N CYS A 4 10.37 -2.88 12.84
CA CYS A 4 9.09 -2.69 12.17
C CYS A 4 8.63 -3.93 11.39
N LEU A 5 7.36 -4.31 11.61
CA LEU A 5 6.58 -5.20 10.75
C LEU A 5 5.54 -4.39 9.96
N ALA A 6 5.58 -4.47 8.63
CA ALA A 6 4.62 -3.80 7.75
C ALA A 6 3.91 -4.83 6.85
N CYS A 7 2.61 -4.70 6.71
CA CYS A 7 1.75 -5.50 5.84
C CYS A 7 0.99 -4.58 4.89
N VAL A 8 1.07 -4.89 3.60
CA VAL A 8 0.32 -4.18 2.56
C VAL A 8 -0.40 -5.21 1.70
N VAL A 9 -1.71 -5.02 1.55
CA VAL A 9 -2.57 -5.83 0.69
C VAL A 9 -3.29 -4.90 -0.27
N LEU A 10 -3.40 -5.30 -1.54
CA LEU A 10 -4.06 -4.48 -2.55
C LEU A 10 -4.87 -5.34 -3.52
N ASP A 11 -5.88 -4.71 -4.13
CA ASP A 11 -6.74 -5.28 -5.16
C ASP A 11 -7.01 -4.25 -6.26
N PHE A 12 -6.64 -4.58 -7.50
CA PHE A 12 -6.96 -3.80 -8.71
C PHE A 12 -8.38 -4.12 -9.19
N GLY A 13 -9.35 -3.86 -8.32
CA GLY A 13 -10.77 -4.15 -8.52
C GLY A 13 -11.58 -3.01 -9.15
N GLY A 14 -10.94 -1.92 -9.58
CA GLY A 14 -11.59 -0.73 -10.14
C GLY A 14 -12.30 0.17 -9.12
N ARG A 15 -12.12 -0.09 -7.83
CA ARG A 15 -12.80 0.62 -6.74
C ARG A 15 -11.75 1.20 -5.79
N PRO A 16 -11.63 2.53 -5.69
CA PRO A 16 -10.65 3.15 -4.82
C PRO A 16 -11.08 3.06 -3.35
N TRP A 17 -10.18 2.55 -2.51
CA TRP A 17 -10.34 2.54 -1.06
C TRP A 17 -8.98 2.52 -0.37
N LEU A 18 -8.87 3.18 0.78
CA LEU A 18 -7.70 3.09 1.65
C LEU A 18 -8.14 2.76 3.07
N GLU A 19 -7.58 1.67 3.60
CA GLU A 19 -7.57 1.36 5.03
C GLU A 19 -6.16 1.59 5.56
N TRP A 20 -6.01 2.47 6.57
CA TRP A 20 -4.72 2.90 7.09
C TRP A 20 -4.58 2.64 8.58
N GLN A 21 -3.76 1.65 8.92
CA GLN A 21 -3.47 1.21 10.28
C GLN A 21 -1.97 1.36 10.59
N ALA A 22 -1.47 2.59 10.44
CA ALA A 22 -0.12 2.96 10.82
C ALA A 22 -0.14 4.32 11.53
N VAL A 23 0.13 4.31 12.83
CA VAL A 23 0.16 5.52 13.64
C VAL A 23 1.58 6.08 13.61
N PHE A 24 1.71 7.36 13.27
CA PHE A 24 2.98 8.09 13.33
C PHE A 24 2.94 9.08 14.49
N SER A 25 3.92 9.00 15.39
CA SER A 25 4.00 9.84 16.60
C SER A 25 4.86 11.09 16.42
N ARG A 26 5.77 11.10 15.44
CA ARG A 26 6.61 12.25 15.10
C ARG A 26 5.91 13.12 14.06
N GLU A 27 6.14 14.42 14.12
CA GLU A 27 5.59 15.37 13.14
C GLU A 27 6.22 15.20 11.75
N ARG A 28 7.52 14.87 11.70
CA ARG A 28 8.29 14.74 10.45
C ARG A 28 9.28 13.57 10.48
N ILE A 29 9.58 13.05 9.29
CA ILE A 29 10.70 12.13 9.03
C ILE A 29 11.56 12.78 7.95
N GLY A 30 12.75 13.25 8.33
CA GLY A 30 13.54 14.14 7.47
C GLY A 30 12.71 15.39 7.14
N ASP A 31 12.62 15.71 5.85
CA ASP A 31 11.85 16.85 5.37
C ASP A 31 10.36 16.56 5.11
N VAL A 32 9.88 15.33 5.35
CA VAL A 32 8.48 14.95 5.03
C VAL A 32 7.62 14.97 6.29
N PRO A 33 6.52 15.77 6.34
CA PRO A 33 5.51 15.67 7.40
C PRO A 33 4.84 14.29 7.39
N THR A 34 4.68 13.68 8.55
CA THR A 34 4.18 12.30 8.64
C THR A 34 2.73 12.15 8.18
N GLU A 35 1.93 13.21 8.29
CA GLU A 35 0.58 13.27 7.73
C GLU A 35 0.55 13.06 6.21
N MET A 36 1.60 13.47 5.50
CA MET A 36 1.68 13.34 4.05
C MET A 36 1.77 11.88 3.59
N PHE A 37 2.18 10.96 4.46
CA PHE A 37 2.20 9.55 4.10
C PHE A 37 0.78 9.02 3.87
N PHE A 38 -0.16 9.30 4.78
CA PHE A 38 -1.57 8.93 4.56
C PHE A 38 -2.09 9.51 3.24
N HIS A 39 -1.84 10.80 3.00
CA HIS A 39 -2.28 11.48 1.78
C HIS A 39 -1.66 10.87 0.52
N PHE A 40 -0.37 10.53 0.55
CA PHE A 40 0.29 9.86 -0.56
C PHE A 40 -0.41 8.53 -0.92
N PHE A 41 -0.63 7.65 0.08
CA PHE A 41 -1.27 6.37 -0.17
C PHE A 41 -2.75 6.52 -0.55
N LYS A 42 -3.43 7.55 -0.04
CA LYS A 42 -4.82 7.85 -0.41
C LYS A 42 -4.89 8.26 -1.88
N SER A 43 -4.10 9.26 -2.28
CA SER A 43 -4.01 9.70 -3.67
C SER A 43 -3.57 8.57 -4.61
N LEU A 44 -2.64 7.72 -4.18
CA LEU A 44 -2.23 6.54 -4.94
C LEU A 44 -3.39 5.55 -5.15
N SER A 45 -4.13 5.22 -4.08
CA SER A 45 -5.27 4.30 -4.16
C SER A 45 -6.40 4.83 -5.06
N ASP A 46 -6.65 6.14 -4.99
CA ASP A 46 -7.67 6.82 -5.77
C ASP A 46 -7.32 6.87 -7.25
N ALA A 47 -6.09 7.28 -7.58
CA ALA A 47 -5.63 7.39 -8.96
C ALA A 47 -5.47 6.01 -9.64
N ALA A 48 -5.04 5.00 -8.88
CA ALA A 48 -4.87 3.63 -9.40
C ALA A 48 -6.17 2.80 -9.39
N LEU A 49 -7.28 3.37 -8.91
CA LEU A 49 -8.58 2.68 -8.77
C LEU A 49 -8.47 1.34 -8.03
N MET A 50 -7.69 1.32 -6.94
CA MET A 50 -7.40 0.11 -6.18
C MET A 50 -7.89 0.19 -4.74
N ASN A 51 -8.25 -0.96 -4.18
CA ASN A 51 -8.38 -1.11 -2.74
C ASN A 51 -6.97 -1.32 -2.18
N LEU A 52 -6.62 -0.56 -1.14
CA LEU A 52 -5.32 -0.61 -0.51
C LEU A 52 -5.49 -0.69 1.00
N HIS A 53 -4.90 -1.70 1.62
CA HIS A 53 -4.86 -1.89 3.06
C HIS A 53 -3.41 -1.83 3.52
N VAL A 54 -3.12 -0.94 4.46
CA VAL A 54 -1.77 -0.74 5.02
C VAL A 54 -1.83 -0.88 6.53
N ARG A 55 -0.99 -1.75 7.08
CA ARG A 55 -0.75 -1.86 8.53
C ARG A 55 0.74 -1.85 8.82
N ALA A 56 1.15 -1.13 9.86
CA ALA A 56 2.53 -1.17 10.33
C ALA A 56 2.61 -1.04 11.85
N GLU A 57 3.50 -1.85 12.43
CA GLU A 57 3.83 -1.86 13.85
C GLU A 57 5.34 -1.73 14.01
N GLY A 58 5.78 -1.00 15.03
CA GLY A 58 7.19 -0.70 15.28
C GLY A 58 7.37 0.58 16.07
N GLY A 59 8.52 0.73 16.73
CA GLY A 59 8.84 1.90 17.54
C GLY A 59 9.48 3.03 16.72
N ASN A 60 10.21 2.70 15.66
CA ASN A 60 10.86 3.69 14.81
C ASN A 60 9.99 4.11 13.61
N GLU A 61 9.69 5.41 13.52
CA GLU A 61 8.86 6.00 12.45
C GLU A 61 9.47 5.85 11.05
N HIS A 62 10.81 5.98 10.93
CA HIS A 62 11.51 5.79 9.66
C HIS A 62 11.39 4.33 9.19
N HIS A 63 11.57 3.39 10.11
CA HIS A 63 11.45 1.96 9.79
C HIS A 63 10.02 1.57 9.41
N LYS A 64 9.01 2.20 10.03
CA LYS A 64 7.60 2.03 9.66
C LYS A 64 7.34 2.45 8.23
N ILE A 65 7.65 3.70 7.88
CA ILE A 65 7.32 4.18 6.53
C ILE A 65 8.12 3.44 5.45
N GLU A 66 9.41 3.19 5.66
CA GLU A 66 10.23 2.44 4.71
C GLU A 66 9.73 0.98 4.58
N GLY A 67 9.34 0.36 5.70
CA GLY A 67 8.70 -0.95 5.72
C GLY A 67 7.41 -0.99 4.90
N ILE A 68 6.56 0.01 5.04
CA ILE A 68 5.31 0.14 4.25
C ILE A 68 5.62 0.26 2.76
N PHE A 69 6.54 1.14 2.35
CA PHE A 69 6.90 1.31 0.94
C PHE A 69 7.49 0.02 0.33
N LYS A 70 8.35 -0.69 1.08
CA LYS A 70 8.90 -1.98 0.66
C LYS A 70 7.80 -3.04 0.52
N ALA A 71 6.87 -3.11 1.48
CA ALA A 71 5.73 -4.02 1.42
C ALA A 71 4.81 -3.71 0.23
N LEU A 72 4.50 -2.43 -0.02
CA LEU A 72 3.75 -1.97 -1.19
C LEU A 72 4.43 -2.42 -2.48
N ALA A 73 5.74 -2.19 -2.62
CA ALA A 73 6.49 -2.57 -3.82
C ALA A 73 6.39 -4.08 -4.12
N ARG A 74 6.46 -4.93 -3.08
CA ARG A 74 6.28 -6.37 -3.24
C ARG A 74 4.84 -6.73 -3.60
N ALA A 75 3.85 -6.14 -2.94
CA ALA A 75 2.43 -6.36 -3.22
C ALA A 75 2.09 -5.98 -4.67
N LEU A 76 2.54 -4.80 -5.12
CA LEU A 76 2.38 -4.34 -6.50
C LEU A 76 3.00 -5.32 -7.48
N ARG A 77 4.27 -5.72 -7.27
CA ARG A 77 4.96 -6.68 -8.12
C ARG A 77 4.20 -8.00 -8.26
N MET A 78 3.59 -8.49 -7.18
CA MET A 78 2.77 -9.70 -7.21
C MET A 78 1.47 -9.48 -7.98
N ALA A 79 0.77 -8.37 -7.74
CA ALA A 79 -0.53 -8.08 -8.33
C ALA A 79 -0.46 -7.76 -9.83
N VAL A 80 0.57 -7.07 -10.30
CA VAL A 80 0.72 -6.73 -11.74
C VAL A 80 1.32 -7.85 -12.58
N ARG A 81 1.74 -8.95 -11.94
CA ARG A 81 2.34 -10.08 -12.66
C ARG A 81 1.28 -10.74 -13.54
N ARG A 82 1.51 -10.74 -14.85
CA ARG A 82 0.66 -11.45 -15.81
C ARG A 82 0.92 -12.95 -15.76
N ASP A 83 -0.14 -13.74 -15.79
CA ASP A 83 -0.06 -15.17 -16.09
C ASP A 83 -0.09 -15.35 -17.61
N ILE A 84 1.02 -15.81 -18.18
CA ILE A 84 1.16 -16.00 -19.62
C ILE A 84 0.37 -17.21 -20.15
N TYR A 85 -0.04 -18.11 -19.25
CA TYR A 85 -0.81 -19.30 -19.61
C TYR A 85 -2.31 -19.10 -19.37
N ARG A 86 -2.69 -18.10 -18.56
CA ARG A 86 -4.09 -17.78 -18.25
C ARG A 86 -4.38 -16.30 -18.52
N TYR A 87 -4.76 -16.03 -19.76
CA TYR A 87 -5.19 -14.70 -20.25
C TYR A 87 -6.67 -14.43 -19.95
N GLU A 88 -7.06 -14.57 -18.69
CA GLU A 88 -8.43 -14.31 -18.24
C GLU A 88 -8.47 -13.05 -17.37
N LEU A 89 -9.53 -12.27 -17.49
CA LEU A 89 -9.78 -11.15 -16.59
C LEU A 89 -10.14 -11.72 -15.21
N PRO A 90 -9.42 -11.39 -14.12
CA PRO A 90 -9.63 -12.00 -12.81
C PRO A 90 -10.86 -11.41 -12.08
N THR A 91 -12.03 -11.57 -12.68
CA THR A 91 -13.31 -11.03 -12.19
C THR A 91 -14.47 -11.91 -12.63
N THR A 92 -15.46 -12.08 -11.76
CA THR A 92 -16.72 -12.76 -12.11
C THR A 92 -17.71 -11.84 -12.84
N LYS A 93 -17.46 -10.52 -12.83
CA LYS A 93 -18.37 -9.51 -13.42
C LYS A 93 -18.10 -9.24 -14.90
N GLY A 94 -17.02 -9.79 -15.45
CA GLY A 94 -16.55 -9.50 -16.81
C GLY A 94 -15.94 -8.11 -17.02
N THR A 95 -15.75 -7.32 -15.95
CA THR A 95 -15.15 -5.99 -16.00
C THR A 95 -14.35 -5.68 -14.71
N LEU A 96 -13.32 -4.83 -14.84
CA LEU A 96 -12.46 -4.29 -13.79
C LEU A 96 -12.25 -2.78 -14.01
#